data_AF-W9DHZ9-F1
#
_entry.id   AF-W9DHZ9-F1
#
_cell.length_a   1.000
_cell.length_b   1.000
_cell.length_c   1.000
_cell.angle_alpha   90.00
_cell.angle_beta   90.00
_cell.angle_gamma   90.00
#
_symmetry.space_group_name_H-M   'P 1'
#
loop_
_entity.id
_entity.type
_entity.pdbx_description
1 polymer ?
#
loop_
_entity_poly.entity_id
_entity_poly.type
_entity_poly.pdbx_seq_one_letter_code
_entity_poly.pdbx_strand_id
1 'polypeptide(L)'
;MAHEPAVIAALDVARPLVVDLGYGARPDTTVEMAGRLRRVAPDLEMVGLEIDPARVVDPRDGVRFAVGGFEMAGLRPRVVRAFNVLRQYDETEVDAAWSRLRAALSPGGVIVEGTCDEIGRRCTWVLLDVAGPVSLTLCWAPEHSERPSDLAERLPKALIHRNVPGEKIHDLLTLADQCWDIAAPLAPYGPRVRWRHAQDLLRERGVDCVVTRRRMSDNVLTVPWEAVAP
;
A
#
# COMPACT_ATOMS: atom_id res chain seq x y z
N MET A 1 3.28 4.19 3.13
CA MET A 1 3.26 5.32 2.17
C MET A 1 4.03 6.57 2.61
N ALA A 2 3.53 7.50 3.45
CA ALA A 2 4.18 8.83 3.63
C ALA A 2 5.62 8.84 4.21
N HIS A 3 6.06 7.69 4.73
CA HIS A 3 7.41 7.50 5.28
C HIS A 3 8.18 6.38 4.57
N GLU A 4 7.65 5.93 3.44
CA GLU A 4 8.23 4.89 2.62
C GLU A 4 9.39 5.49 1.81
N PRO A 5 10.61 4.93 1.85
CA PRO A 5 11.78 5.56 1.25
C PRO A 5 11.61 5.90 -0.23
N ALA A 6 11.00 5.00 -1.01
CA ALA A 6 10.74 5.22 -2.43
C ALA A 6 9.75 6.36 -2.68
N VAL A 7 8.74 6.52 -1.82
CA VAL A 7 7.79 7.64 -1.91
C VAL A 7 8.49 8.95 -1.55
N ILE A 8 9.32 8.97 -0.50
CA ILE A 8 10.09 10.15 -0.14
C ILE A 8 11.03 10.55 -1.29
N ALA A 9 11.74 9.59 -1.88
CA ALA A 9 12.62 9.85 -3.01
C ALA A 9 11.86 10.37 -4.25
N ALA A 10 10.69 9.82 -4.55
CA ALA A 10 9.86 10.28 -5.66
C ALA A 10 9.35 11.72 -5.47
N LEU A 11 9.19 12.16 -4.22
CA LEU A 11 8.76 13.52 -3.86
C LEU A 11 9.92 14.53 -3.81
N ASP A 12 11.18 14.11 -3.93
CA ASP A 12 12.36 14.98 -3.84
C ASP A 12 12.59 15.79 -5.13
N VAL A 13 11.62 16.64 -5.45
CA VAL A 13 11.63 17.60 -6.55
C VAL A 13 10.90 18.88 -6.14
N ALA A 14 11.09 19.98 -6.87
CA ALA A 14 10.59 21.29 -6.44
C ALA A 14 9.06 21.39 -6.26
N ARG A 15 8.27 20.73 -7.13
CA ARG A 15 6.80 20.72 -7.06
C ARG A 15 6.28 19.35 -7.50
N PRO A 16 6.34 18.33 -6.63
CA PRO A 16 5.92 16.99 -7.00
C PRO A 16 4.40 16.95 -7.13
N LEU A 17 3.92 16.31 -8.20
CA LEU A 17 2.50 16.01 -8.37
C LEU A 17 2.17 14.65 -7.77
N VAL A 18 1.19 14.62 -6.88
CA VAL A 18 0.62 13.41 -6.26
C VAL A 18 -0.80 13.23 -6.73
N VAL A 19 -1.14 12.01 -7.15
CA VAL A 19 -2.51 11.63 -7.53
C VAL A 19 -3.04 10.56 -6.59
N ASP A 20 -4.26 10.77 -6.09
CA ASP A 20 -5.08 9.73 -5.47
C ASP A 20 -6.12 9.27 -6.50
N LEU A 21 -5.92 8.08 -7.07
CA LEU A 21 -6.79 7.52 -8.10
C LEU A 21 -7.94 6.75 -7.44
N GLY A 22 -9.17 7.12 -7.79
CA GLY A 22 -10.38 6.50 -7.26
C GLY A 22 -10.59 6.83 -5.79
N TYR A 23 -10.64 8.11 -5.43
CA TYR A 23 -10.83 8.53 -4.03
C TYR A 23 -12.20 8.13 -3.45
N GLY A 24 -13.16 7.73 -4.30
CA GLY A 24 -14.42 7.14 -3.89
C GLY A 24 -15.47 8.17 -3.50
N ALA A 25 -16.36 7.80 -2.57
CA ALA A 25 -17.54 8.61 -2.24
C ALA A 25 -17.21 9.90 -1.46
N ARG A 26 -16.05 9.96 -0.79
CA ARG A 26 -15.64 11.11 0.02
C ARG A 26 -14.16 11.41 -0.17
N PRO A 27 -13.76 12.69 -0.21
CA PRO A 27 -12.37 13.10 -0.44
C PRO A 27 -11.50 13.08 0.83
N ASP A 28 -12.03 12.69 1.99
CA ASP A 28 -11.37 12.90 3.29
C ASP A 28 -9.99 12.24 3.34
N THR A 29 -9.86 10.99 2.85
CA THR A 29 -8.57 10.28 2.77
C THR A 29 -7.56 11.02 1.89
N THR A 30 -8.00 11.54 0.75
CA THR A 30 -7.16 12.32 -0.18
C THR A 30 -6.65 13.59 0.51
N VAL A 31 -7.54 14.33 1.18
CA VAL A 31 -7.20 15.55 1.91
C VAL A 31 -6.24 15.27 3.07
N GLU A 32 -6.53 14.24 3.88
CA GLU A 32 -5.65 13.82 4.96
C GLU A 32 -4.26 13.40 4.44
N MET A 33 -4.22 12.66 3.33
CA MET A 33 -2.98 12.25 2.70
C MET A 33 -2.17 13.46 2.24
N ALA A 34 -2.80 14.46 1.62
CA ALA A 34 -2.13 15.71 1.23
C ALA A 34 -1.49 16.39 2.45
N GLY A 35 -2.23 16.54 3.55
CA GLY A 35 -1.70 17.11 4.81
C GLY A 35 -0.54 16.30 5.40
N ARG A 36 -0.59 14.95 5.31
CA ARG A 36 0.50 14.09 5.78
C ARG A 36 1.75 14.21 4.92
N LEU A 37 1.61 14.21 3.59
CA LEU A 37 2.72 14.29 2.65
C LEU A 37 3.37 15.69 2.62
N ARG A 38 2.61 16.76 2.84
CA ARG A 38 3.16 18.13 2.94
C ARG A 38 4.15 18.34 4.08
N ARG A 39 4.18 17.43 5.08
CA ARG A 39 5.22 17.44 6.13
C ARG A 39 6.61 17.08 5.61
N VAL A 40 6.70 16.39 4.46
CA VAL A 40 7.96 16.00 3.82
C VAL A 40 8.18 16.68 2.47
N ALA A 41 7.12 17.06 1.77
CA ALA A 41 7.16 17.83 0.52
C ALA A 41 6.17 19.00 0.58
N PRO A 42 6.55 20.14 1.20
CA PRO A 42 5.62 21.26 1.46
C PRO A 42 4.93 21.81 0.21
N ASP A 43 5.65 21.85 -0.91
CA ASP A 43 5.19 22.42 -2.19
C ASP A 43 4.51 21.40 -3.10
N LEU A 44 4.12 20.22 -2.59
CA LEU A 44 3.43 19.22 -3.39
C LEU A 44 2.07 19.71 -3.90
N GLU A 45 1.78 19.36 -5.15
CA GLU A 45 0.45 19.46 -5.72
C GLU A 45 -0.28 18.13 -5.59
N MET A 46 -1.55 18.18 -5.19
CA MET A 46 -2.36 16.98 -5.00
C MET A 46 -3.64 17.04 -5.81
N VAL A 47 -3.91 15.96 -6.54
CA VAL A 47 -5.14 15.76 -7.30
C VAL A 47 -5.82 14.46 -6.89
N GLY A 48 -7.09 14.53 -6.49
CA GLY A 48 -7.96 13.36 -6.41
C GLY A 48 -8.67 13.13 -7.75
N LEU A 49 -8.53 11.94 -8.32
CA LEU A 49 -9.24 11.56 -9.54
C LEU A 49 -10.37 10.58 -9.21
N GLU A 50 -11.52 10.78 -9.84
CA GLU A 50 -12.66 9.87 -9.74
C GLU A 50 -13.28 9.65 -11.13
N ILE A 51 -13.72 8.43 -11.43
CA ILE A 51 -14.24 8.09 -12.75
C ILE A 51 -15.68 8.55 -12.92
N ASP A 52 -16.43 8.61 -11.83
CA ASP A 52 -17.82 9.06 -11.79
C ASP A 52 -17.89 10.59 -11.63
N PRO A 53 -18.31 11.35 -12.66
CA PRO A 53 -18.38 12.81 -12.59
C PRO A 53 -19.28 13.32 -11.47
N ALA A 54 -20.31 12.55 -11.06
CA ALA A 54 -21.23 12.95 -10.00
C ALA A 54 -20.58 12.90 -8.60
N ARG A 55 -19.43 12.23 -8.46
CA ARG A 55 -18.65 12.15 -7.21
C ARG A 55 -17.53 13.19 -7.15
N VAL A 56 -17.30 13.93 -8.24
CA VAL A 56 -16.32 15.02 -8.26
C VAL A 56 -16.80 16.15 -7.34
N VAL A 57 -15.94 16.51 -6.38
CA VAL A 57 -16.20 17.54 -5.38
C VAL A 57 -15.41 18.81 -5.67
N ASP A 58 -15.79 19.93 -5.06
CA ASP A 58 -15.02 21.17 -5.14
C ASP A 58 -13.64 21.03 -4.46
N PRO A 59 -12.62 21.81 -4.89
CA PRO A 59 -11.32 21.84 -4.25
C PRO A 59 -11.41 22.07 -2.73
N ARG A 60 -10.58 21.35 -1.96
CA ARG A 60 -10.58 21.39 -0.49
C ARG A 60 -9.17 21.27 0.06
N ASP A 61 -8.81 22.13 1.02
CA ASP A 61 -7.54 22.09 1.76
C ASP A 61 -6.29 21.98 0.84
N GLY A 62 -6.33 22.71 -0.28
CA GLY A 62 -5.27 22.72 -1.29
C GLY A 62 -5.19 21.46 -2.15
N VAL A 63 -6.23 20.61 -2.16
CA VAL A 63 -6.39 19.48 -3.08
C VAL A 63 -7.37 19.86 -4.17
N ARG A 64 -7.04 19.53 -5.42
CA ARG A 64 -7.94 19.64 -6.56
C ARG A 64 -8.59 18.29 -6.84
N PHE A 65 -9.83 18.28 -7.32
CA PHE A 65 -10.51 17.06 -7.73
C PHE A 65 -10.95 17.19 -9.18
N ALA A 66 -10.86 16.09 -9.93
CA ALA A 66 -11.20 16.06 -11.34
C ALA A 66 -11.68 14.67 -11.77
N VAL A 67 -12.35 14.63 -12.93
CA VAL A 67 -12.69 13.36 -13.58
C VAL A 67 -11.41 12.73 -14.14
N GLY A 68 -11.18 11.45 -13.86
CA GLY A 68 -10.07 10.70 -14.43
C GLY A 68 -9.98 9.26 -13.94
N GLY A 69 -9.37 8.41 -14.75
CA GLY A 69 -9.09 7.00 -14.51
C GLY A 69 -7.60 6.67 -14.69
N PHE A 70 -7.31 5.49 -15.24
CA PHE A 70 -5.93 5.01 -15.44
C PHE A 70 -5.10 5.87 -16.40
N GLU A 71 -5.74 6.66 -17.26
CA GLU A 71 -5.11 7.66 -18.11
C GLU A 71 -4.68 8.93 -17.35
N MET A 72 -4.93 8.98 -16.03
CA MET A 72 -4.52 10.05 -15.12
C MET A 72 -5.04 11.43 -15.50
N ALA A 73 -6.13 11.53 -16.28
CA ALA A 73 -6.56 12.78 -16.89
C ALA A 73 -5.43 13.51 -17.66
N GLY A 74 -4.48 12.76 -18.23
CA GLY A 74 -3.30 13.31 -18.93
C GLY A 74 -2.18 13.80 -18.01
N LEU A 75 -2.35 13.73 -16.68
CA LEU A 75 -1.33 14.12 -15.71
C LEU A 75 -0.10 13.22 -15.77
N ARG A 76 1.01 13.70 -15.17
CA ARG A 76 2.27 12.96 -15.02
C ARG A 76 2.77 12.98 -13.57
N PRO A 77 2.11 12.27 -12.64
CA PRO A 77 2.47 12.31 -11.22
C PRO A 77 3.81 11.66 -10.91
N ARG A 78 4.43 12.10 -9.82
CA ARG A 78 5.56 11.43 -9.15
C ARG A 78 5.09 10.32 -8.22
N VAL A 79 3.91 10.46 -7.63
CA VAL A 79 3.34 9.46 -6.73
C VAL A 79 1.88 9.24 -7.07
N VAL A 80 1.49 7.99 -7.26
CA VAL A 80 0.09 7.59 -7.42
C VAL A 80 -0.30 6.70 -6.25
N ARG A 81 -1.40 7.00 -5.56
CA ARG A 81 -2.09 6.05 -4.69
C ARG A 81 -3.29 5.48 -5.44
N ALA A 82 -3.46 4.18 -5.43
CA ALA A 82 -4.61 3.50 -6.04
C ALA A 82 -5.12 2.40 -5.10
N PHE A 83 -5.83 2.78 -4.04
CA PHE A 83 -6.37 1.82 -3.08
C PHE A 83 -7.80 1.43 -3.43
N ASN A 84 -8.10 0.14 -3.32
CA ASN A 84 -9.41 -0.44 -3.57
C ASN A 84 -9.93 -0.27 -5.02
N VAL A 85 -9.07 0.17 -5.94
CA VAL A 85 -9.39 0.44 -7.35
C VAL A 85 -9.48 -0.86 -8.15
N LEU A 86 -8.51 -1.78 -8.00
CA LEU A 86 -8.41 -2.99 -8.81
C LEU A 86 -9.25 -4.18 -8.28
N ARG A 87 -10.00 -4.02 -7.19
CA ARG A 87 -10.69 -5.15 -6.53
C ARG A 87 -11.71 -5.87 -7.42
N GLN A 88 -12.34 -5.13 -8.33
CA GLN A 88 -13.39 -5.64 -9.22
C GLN A 88 -12.85 -6.11 -10.57
N TYR A 89 -11.55 -5.97 -10.83
CA TYR A 89 -10.90 -6.43 -12.06
C TYR A 89 -10.60 -7.93 -11.96
N ASP A 90 -10.44 -8.58 -13.11
CA ASP A 90 -9.93 -9.95 -13.19
C ASP A 90 -8.41 -9.98 -12.95
N GLU A 91 -7.90 -11.12 -12.50
CA GLU A 91 -6.46 -11.26 -12.19
C GLU A 91 -5.57 -11.01 -13.42
N THR A 92 -6.06 -11.38 -14.60
CA THR A 92 -5.38 -11.21 -15.88
C THR A 92 -5.33 -9.75 -16.36
N GLU A 93 -6.14 -8.87 -15.76
CA GLU A 93 -6.20 -7.45 -16.12
C GLU A 93 -5.22 -6.58 -15.30
N VAL A 94 -4.68 -7.12 -14.20
CA VAL A 94 -3.81 -6.38 -13.27
C VAL A 94 -2.56 -5.87 -13.98
N ASP A 95 -1.88 -6.71 -14.77
CA ASP A 95 -0.65 -6.34 -15.48
C ASP A 95 -0.89 -5.22 -16.51
N ALA A 96 -2.04 -5.27 -17.20
CA ALA A 96 -2.42 -4.24 -18.16
C ALA A 96 -2.74 -2.91 -17.45
N ALA A 97 -3.45 -2.96 -16.31
CA ALA A 97 -3.73 -1.79 -15.48
C ALA A 97 -2.44 -1.17 -14.93
N TRP A 98 -1.56 -1.97 -14.34
CA TRP A 98 -0.25 -1.52 -13.85
C TRP A 98 0.62 -0.93 -14.95
N SER A 99 0.60 -1.50 -16.15
CA SER A 99 1.36 -0.96 -17.28
C SER A 99 0.85 0.41 -17.74
N ARG A 100 -0.48 0.63 -17.76
CA ARG A 100 -1.07 1.94 -18.05
C ARG A 100 -0.72 2.98 -16.98
N LEU A 101 -0.86 2.62 -15.70
CA LEU A 101 -0.50 3.47 -14.58
C LEU A 101 0.97 3.89 -14.63
N ARG A 102 1.89 2.93 -14.85
CA ARG A 102 3.33 3.20 -14.94
C ARG A 102 3.69 4.09 -16.13
N ALA A 103 3.03 3.92 -17.27
CA ALA A 103 3.25 4.75 -18.45
C ALA A 103 2.86 6.23 -18.24
N ALA A 104 2.00 6.52 -17.27
CA ALA A 104 1.61 7.87 -16.89
C ALA A 104 2.53 8.50 -15.82
N LEU A 105 3.50 7.77 -15.25
CA LEU A 105 4.39 8.35 -14.24
C LEU A 105 5.39 9.34 -14.84
N SER A 106 5.73 10.37 -14.07
CA SER A 106 6.97 11.12 -14.28
C SER A 106 8.20 10.23 -14.02
N PRO A 107 9.37 10.51 -14.60
CA PRO A 107 10.61 9.79 -14.30
C PRO A 107 10.88 9.72 -12.80
N GLY A 108 11.26 8.55 -12.28
CA GLY A 108 11.47 8.32 -10.84
C GLY A 108 10.18 8.33 -10.01
N GLY A 109 9.01 8.27 -10.66
CA GLY A 109 7.73 8.15 -9.97
C GLY A 109 7.43 6.72 -9.50
N VAL A 110 6.47 6.62 -8.59
CA VAL A 110 6.04 5.36 -7.97
C VAL A 110 4.51 5.27 -7.86
N ILE A 111 4.00 4.04 -7.80
CA ILE A 111 2.58 3.74 -7.53
C ILE A 111 2.51 2.93 -6.24
N VAL A 112 1.55 3.27 -5.38
CA VAL A 112 1.15 2.47 -4.23
C VAL A 112 -0.26 1.95 -4.50
N GLU A 113 -0.33 0.73 -5.04
CA GLU A 113 -1.57 0.02 -5.35
C GLU A 113 -1.90 -0.90 -4.18
N GLY A 114 -3.13 -0.88 -3.68
CA GLY A 114 -3.43 -1.67 -2.51
C GLY A 114 -4.91 -1.90 -2.26
N THR A 115 -5.18 -2.68 -1.24
CA THR A 115 -6.52 -2.98 -0.76
C THR A 115 -6.57 -2.77 0.74
N CYS A 116 -7.67 -2.22 1.23
CA CYS A 116 -7.93 -2.09 2.66
C CYS A 116 -9.39 -2.38 3.01
N ASP A 117 -9.63 -2.72 4.27
CA ASP A 117 -10.98 -2.71 4.85
C ASP A 117 -11.54 -1.28 4.94
N GLU A 118 -12.82 -1.18 5.27
CA GLU A 118 -13.62 0.04 5.19
C GLU A 118 -13.07 1.20 6.03
N ILE A 119 -12.39 0.86 7.13
CA ILE A 119 -11.84 1.82 8.09
C ILE A 119 -10.30 1.80 8.14
N GLY A 120 -9.65 1.06 7.25
CA GLY A 120 -8.19 1.03 7.11
C GLY A 120 -7.42 0.33 8.22
N ARG A 121 -8.06 -0.58 8.97
CA ARG A 121 -7.39 -1.39 10.01
C ARG A 121 -6.63 -2.58 9.44
N ARG A 122 -6.93 -3.02 8.22
CA ARG A 122 -6.20 -4.08 7.52
C ARG A 122 -5.93 -3.59 6.11
N CYS A 123 -4.67 -3.33 5.81
CA CYS A 123 -4.22 -2.81 4.54
C CYS A 123 -3.12 -3.70 3.99
N THR A 124 -3.16 -3.98 2.70
CA THR A 124 -1.99 -4.49 1.98
C THR A 124 -1.78 -3.65 0.71
N TRP A 125 -0.52 -3.48 0.31
CA TRP A 125 -0.21 -2.75 -0.92
C TRP A 125 1.07 -3.25 -1.58
N VAL A 126 1.08 -3.17 -2.90
CA VAL A 126 2.26 -3.29 -3.74
C VAL A 126 2.80 -1.90 -4.02
N LEU A 127 4.10 -1.72 -3.80
CA LEU A 127 4.83 -0.59 -4.35
C LEU A 127 5.30 -0.97 -5.76
N LEU A 128 4.97 -0.14 -6.74
CA LEU A 128 5.51 -0.25 -8.10
C LEU A 128 6.38 0.96 -8.41
N ASP A 129 7.47 0.74 -9.12
CA ASP A 129 8.23 1.78 -9.79
C ASP A 129 7.99 1.72 -11.31
N VAL A 130 8.80 2.44 -12.07
CA VAL A 130 8.74 2.45 -13.54
C VAL A 130 9.06 1.07 -14.16
N ALA A 131 9.88 0.24 -13.51
CA ALA A 131 10.28 -1.07 -13.99
C ALA A 131 9.25 -2.16 -13.64
N GLY A 132 8.56 -2.04 -12.50
CA GLY A 132 7.55 -3.00 -12.09
C GLY A 132 7.29 -3.01 -10.59
N PRO A 133 6.70 -4.10 -10.05
CA PRO A 133 6.47 -4.25 -8.63
C PRO A 133 7.80 -4.45 -7.88
N VAL A 134 7.93 -3.76 -6.73
CA VAL A 134 9.16 -3.66 -5.94
C VAL A 134 9.01 -4.36 -4.59
N SER A 135 7.86 -4.18 -3.92
CA SER A 135 7.63 -4.77 -2.60
C SER A 135 6.15 -4.96 -2.32
N LEU A 136 5.84 -5.94 -1.48
CA LEU A 136 4.54 -6.07 -0.82
C LEU A 136 4.66 -5.57 0.63
N THR A 137 3.69 -4.77 1.06
CA THR A 137 3.52 -4.41 2.47
C THR A 137 2.17 -4.85 2.99
N LEU A 138 2.17 -5.43 4.19
CA LEU A 138 1.02 -5.77 5.01
C LEU A 138 1.04 -4.88 6.25
N CYS A 139 -0.09 -4.24 6.57
CA CYS A 139 -0.21 -3.32 7.69
C CYS A 139 -1.56 -3.52 8.38
N TRP A 140 -1.55 -3.74 9.70
CA TRP A 140 -2.79 -3.93 10.44
C TRP A 140 -2.77 -3.36 11.85
N ALA A 141 -3.96 -2.96 12.30
CA ALA A 141 -4.23 -2.60 13.66
C ALA A 141 -4.09 -3.84 14.56
N PRO A 142 -3.18 -3.82 15.55
CA PRO A 142 -2.85 -5.01 16.33
C PRO A 142 -4.02 -5.61 17.11
N GLU A 143 -5.00 -4.78 17.50
CA GLU A 143 -6.17 -5.18 18.28
C GLU A 143 -7.33 -5.73 17.43
N HIS A 144 -7.20 -5.72 16.10
CA HIS A 144 -8.28 -6.07 15.17
C HIS A 144 -7.93 -7.23 14.24
N SER A 145 -6.88 -7.99 14.55
CA SER A 145 -6.55 -9.24 13.88
C SER A 145 -6.08 -10.27 14.91
N GLU A 146 -6.50 -11.51 14.74
CA GLU A 146 -6.07 -12.62 15.61
C GLU A 146 -4.68 -13.12 15.17
N ARG A 147 -4.44 -13.14 13.85
CA ARG A 147 -3.21 -13.63 13.22
C ARG A 147 -2.81 -12.79 12.01
N PRO A 148 -1.53 -12.80 11.60
CA PRO A 148 -1.08 -12.14 10.36
C PRO A 148 -1.84 -12.57 9.10
N SER A 149 -2.21 -13.84 8.98
CA SER A 149 -2.92 -14.36 7.79
C SER A 149 -4.33 -13.80 7.61
N ASP A 150 -4.93 -13.16 8.62
CA ASP A 150 -6.22 -12.45 8.49
C ASP A 150 -6.19 -11.37 7.40
N LEU A 151 -5.01 -10.87 7.03
CA LEU A 151 -4.85 -9.90 5.94
C LEU A 151 -5.02 -10.52 4.54
N ALA A 152 -5.09 -11.85 4.42
CA ALA A 152 -5.27 -12.54 3.14
C ALA A 152 -6.47 -11.99 2.35
N GLU A 153 -7.58 -11.70 3.03
CA GLU A 153 -8.82 -11.14 2.44
C GLU A 153 -8.64 -9.71 1.87
N ARG A 154 -7.51 -9.08 2.19
CA ARG A 154 -7.12 -7.74 1.75
C ARG A 154 -5.88 -7.76 0.86
N LEU A 155 -5.43 -8.92 0.39
CA LEU A 155 -4.35 -8.97 -0.60
C LEU A 155 -4.74 -8.24 -1.89
N PRO A 156 -3.79 -7.62 -2.59
CA PRO A 156 -4.06 -6.98 -3.87
C PRO A 156 -4.48 -8.03 -4.89
N LYS A 157 -5.19 -7.61 -5.95
CA LYS A 157 -5.75 -8.55 -6.93
C LYS A 157 -4.69 -9.46 -7.58
N ALA A 158 -3.45 -8.97 -7.68
CA ALA A 158 -2.28 -9.72 -8.14
C ALA A 158 -1.97 -10.99 -7.31
N LEU A 159 -2.37 -11.03 -6.04
CA LEU A 159 -1.96 -12.06 -5.08
C LEU A 159 -3.13 -12.79 -4.40
N ILE A 160 -4.32 -12.18 -4.31
CA ILE A 160 -5.40 -12.72 -3.49
C ILE A 160 -5.84 -14.14 -3.90
N HIS A 161 -5.93 -14.41 -5.21
CA HIS A 161 -6.28 -15.73 -5.73
C HIS A 161 -5.12 -16.73 -5.73
N ARG A 162 -3.89 -16.24 -5.51
CA ARG A 162 -2.66 -17.03 -5.37
C ARG A 162 -2.41 -17.44 -3.92
N ASN A 163 -3.26 -17.05 -2.96
CA ASN A 163 -3.10 -17.46 -1.57
C ASN A 163 -3.54 -18.92 -1.34
N VAL A 164 -2.89 -19.87 -2.02
CA VAL A 164 -3.14 -21.32 -1.94
C VAL A 164 -1.83 -22.09 -1.68
N PRO A 165 -1.88 -23.30 -1.11
CA PRO A 165 -0.67 -24.07 -0.83
C PRO A 165 0.24 -24.26 -2.05
N GLY A 166 1.55 -24.03 -1.87
CA GLY A 166 2.56 -24.09 -2.92
C GLY A 166 2.89 -22.75 -3.58
N GLU A 167 2.09 -21.71 -3.33
CA GLU A 167 2.36 -20.34 -3.76
C GLU A 167 3.11 -19.56 -2.68
N LYS A 168 4.06 -18.71 -3.08
CA LYS A 168 4.95 -18.01 -2.14
C LYS A 168 4.21 -17.12 -1.14
N ILE A 169 3.14 -16.46 -1.57
CA ILE A 169 2.34 -15.60 -0.69
C ILE A 169 1.65 -16.41 0.43
N HIS A 170 1.18 -17.62 0.10
CA HIS A 170 0.59 -18.54 1.07
C HIS A 170 1.63 -19.03 2.07
N ASP A 171 2.83 -19.37 1.58
CA ASP A 171 3.94 -19.80 2.42
C ASP A 171 4.41 -18.68 3.36
N LEU A 172 4.47 -17.43 2.87
CA LEU A 172 4.81 -16.26 3.68
C LEU A 172 3.80 -16.03 4.82
N LEU A 173 2.50 -16.04 4.52
CA LEU A 173 1.46 -15.83 5.53
C LEU A 173 1.42 -16.97 6.55
N THR A 174 1.56 -18.21 6.08
CA THR A 174 1.66 -19.40 6.93
C THR A 174 2.86 -19.31 7.88
N LEU A 175 4.02 -18.88 7.37
CA LEU A 175 5.22 -18.70 8.17
C LEU A 175 5.07 -17.57 9.19
N ALA A 176 4.43 -16.46 8.80
CA ALA A 176 4.14 -15.35 9.69
C ALA A 176 3.23 -15.78 10.86
N ASP A 177 2.21 -16.59 10.59
CA ASP A 177 1.34 -17.18 11.62
C ASP A 177 2.12 -18.09 12.58
N GLN A 178 3.00 -18.95 12.06
CA GLN A 178 3.83 -19.80 12.90
C GLN A 178 4.75 -19.00 13.83
N CYS A 179 5.39 -17.95 13.30
CA CYS A 179 6.23 -17.05 14.10
C CYS A 179 5.41 -16.27 15.14
N TRP A 180 4.19 -15.86 14.79
CA TRP A 180 3.25 -15.22 15.72
C TRP A 180 2.81 -16.15 16.85
N ASP A 181 2.55 -17.42 16.55
CA ASP A 181 2.19 -18.45 17.51
C ASP A 181 3.36 -18.78 18.46
N ILE A 182 4.59 -18.88 17.94
CA ILE A 182 5.79 -19.05 18.77
C ILE A 182 5.98 -17.86 19.72
N ALA A 183 5.67 -16.65 19.26
CA ALA A 183 5.75 -15.44 20.07
C ALA A 183 4.60 -15.29 21.10
N ALA A 184 3.65 -16.25 21.19
CA ALA A 184 2.51 -16.18 22.11
C ALA A 184 2.85 -15.86 23.58
N PRO A 185 3.96 -16.35 24.17
CA PRO A 185 4.36 -15.98 25.54
C PRO A 185 4.59 -14.48 25.76
N LEU A 186 4.79 -13.71 24.69
CA LEU A 186 4.95 -12.26 24.75
C LEU A 186 3.64 -11.47 24.71
N ALA A 187 2.49 -12.13 24.60
CA ALA A 187 1.18 -11.47 24.58
C ALA A 187 0.94 -10.49 25.77
N PRO A 188 1.36 -10.78 27.02
CA PRO A 188 1.21 -9.84 28.14
C PRO A 188 1.94 -8.50 27.96
N TYR A 189 2.98 -8.45 27.12
CA TYR A 189 3.72 -7.22 26.81
C TYR A 189 3.07 -6.41 25.66
N GLY A 190 1.95 -6.89 25.14
CA GLY A 190 1.16 -6.25 24.09
C GLY A 190 1.51 -6.72 22.68
N PRO A 191 0.57 -6.56 21.73
CA PRO A 191 0.64 -7.20 20.42
C PRO A 191 1.78 -6.66 19.54
N ARG A 192 2.24 -5.43 19.78
CA ARG A 192 3.39 -4.84 19.06
C ARG A 192 4.73 -5.44 19.48
N VAL A 193 4.89 -5.77 20.77
CA VAL A 193 6.09 -6.45 21.27
C VAL A 193 6.11 -7.87 20.74
N ARG A 194 4.96 -8.56 20.82
CA ARG A 194 4.77 -9.88 20.23
C ARG A 194 5.10 -9.89 18.73
N TRP A 195 4.60 -8.91 17.96
CA TRP A 195 4.82 -8.84 16.52
C TRP A 195 6.29 -8.60 16.18
N ARG A 196 6.98 -7.71 16.90
CA ARG A 196 8.41 -7.47 16.67
C ARG A 196 9.22 -8.76 16.82
N HIS A 197 8.95 -9.54 17.86
CA HIS A 197 9.62 -10.82 18.05
C HIS A 197 9.25 -11.84 16.96
N ALA A 198 7.98 -11.90 16.55
CA ALA A 198 7.57 -12.75 15.42
C ALA A 198 8.29 -12.36 14.11
N GLN A 199 8.49 -11.06 13.87
CA GLN A 199 9.25 -10.57 12.72
C GLN A 199 10.76 -10.91 12.81
N ASP A 200 11.34 -10.90 14.00
CA ASP A 200 12.72 -11.38 14.21
C ASP A 200 12.83 -12.87 13.85
N LEU A 201 11.88 -13.70 14.29
CA LEU A 201 11.82 -15.12 13.93
C LEU A 201 11.62 -15.34 12.42
N LEU A 202 10.78 -14.53 11.74
CA LEU A 202 10.63 -14.58 10.27
C LEU A 202 11.98 -14.36 9.57
N ARG A 203 12.77 -13.38 10.04
CA ARG A 203 14.09 -13.07 9.49
C ARG A 203 15.10 -14.18 9.74
N GLU A 204 15.09 -14.77 10.94
CA GLU A 204 15.91 -15.95 11.26
C GLU A 204 15.61 -17.15 10.35
N ARG A 205 14.37 -17.24 9.86
CA ARG A 205 13.93 -18.25 8.88
C ARG A 205 14.19 -17.86 7.42
N GLY A 206 14.90 -16.76 7.18
CA GLY A 206 15.36 -16.35 5.85
C GLY A 206 14.42 -15.43 5.07
N VAL A 207 13.36 -14.91 5.70
CA VAL A 207 12.50 -13.89 5.05
C VAL A 207 13.19 -12.53 5.12
N ASP A 208 13.40 -11.89 3.95
CA ASP A 208 13.98 -10.56 3.88
C ASP A 208 12.96 -9.47 4.24
N CYS A 209 12.66 -9.35 5.54
CA CYS A 209 11.73 -8.34 6.04
C CYS A 209 12.43 -6.98 6.22
N VAL A 210 11.81 -5.91 5.71
CA VAL A 210 12.25 -4.54 6.01
C VAL A 210 12.03 -4.22 7.49
N VAL A 211 13.09 -3.77 8.17
CA VAL A 211 13.03 -3.40 9.59
C VAL A 211 12.68 -1.92 9.74
N THR A 212 11.45 -1.64 10.16
CA THR A 212 11.03 -0.28 10.49
C THR A 212 11.58 0.13 11.85
N ARG A 213 12.57 1.03 11.85
CA ARG A 213 13.17 1.56 13.11
C ARG A 213 12.24 2.49 13.89
N ARG A 214 11.21 3.03 13.24
CA ARG A 214 10.24 3.93 13.85
C ARG A 214 9.18 3.15 14.63
N ARG A 215 8.75 3.70 15.77
CA ARG A 215 7.56 3.20 16.47
C ARG A 215 6.30 3.53 15.66
N MET A 216 5.57 2.50 15.26
CA MET A 216 4.26 2.60 14.62
C MET A 216 3.16 2.16 15.61
N SER A 217 1.95 2.69 15.42
CA SER A 217 0.76 2.16 16.07
C SER A 217 0.44 0.76 15.55
N ASP A 218 0.63 0.58 14.25
CA ASP A 218 0.25 -0.63 13.53
C ASP A 218 1.40 -1.64 13.46
N ASN A 219 1.03 -2.90 13.30
CA ASN A 219 1.97 -3.95 12.91
C ASN A 219 2.19 -3.87 11.40
N VAL A 220 3.44 -4.07 10.97
CA VAL A 220 3.84 -3.98 9.57
C VAL A 220 4.78 -5.11 9.19
N LEU A 221 4.56 -5.69 8.01
CA LEU A 221 5.47 -6.60 7.32
C LEU A 221 5.68 -6.06 5.90
N THR A 222 6.91 -5.71 5.55
CA THR A 222 7.26 -5.38 4.16
C THR A 222 8.32 -6.37 3.69
N VAL A 223 8.08 -6.96 2.52
CA VAL A 223 9.00 -7.90 1.85
C VAL A 223 9.23 -7.45 0.41
N PRO A 224 10.40 -7.75 -0.17
CA PRO A 224 10.63 -7.59 -1.61
C PRO A 224 9.60 -8.35 -2.44
N TRP A 225 9.27 -7.84 -3.63
CA TRP A 225 8.24 -8.46 -4.47
C TRP A 225 8.59 -9.89 -4.88
N GLU A 226 9.86 -10.20 -5.13
CA GLU A 226 10.33 -11.54 -5.51
C GLU A 226 10.01 -12.63 -4.49
N ALA A 227 9.85 -12.24 -3.22
CA ALA A 227 9.47 -13.14 -2.13
C ALA A 227 8.00 -13.59 -2.22
N VAL A 228 7.17 -12.91 -3.00
CA VAL A 228 5.72 -13.18 -3.14
C VAL A 228 5.23 -13.21 -4.58
N ALA A 229 6.11 -12.93 -5.55
CA ALA A 229 5.78 -12.94 -6.97
C ALA A 229 5.15 -14.30 -7.36
N PRO A 230 4.02 -14.28 -8.11
CA PRO A 230 3.38 -15.48 -8.64
C PRO A 230 4.30 -16.35 -9.51
#